data_AF-A0A948EZS6-F1
#
_entry.id   AF-A0A948EZS6-F1
#
_cell.length_a   1.000
_cell.length_b   1.000
_cell.length_c   1.000
_cell.angle_alpha   90.00
_cell.angle_beta   90.00
_cell.angle_gamma   90.00
#
_symmetry.space_group_name_H-M   'P 1'
#
loop_
_entity.id
_entity.type
_entity.pdbx_description
1 polymer ?
#
loop_
_entity_poly.entity_id
_entity_poly.type
_entity_poly.pdbx_seq_one_letter_code
_entity_poly.pdbx_strand_id
1 'polypeptide(L)'
;MTARRFALLVFALAVVGAAVSGLLRQRDVADTPEPGGGDEAATAVAPGREEAAAAHILVAHAESRPLQPGVSRSRAEARERAARIAALVQGKAGSFEELARQYSDDPNVERNSGYLGIFKRDQLPLALEVPLFDLEVGHFNPLVETERGYHLLMRLPVRRAVARHILITWAGARGAPAGVRRSRAQAEMIAAEVSAMSRTGEVDFCELAARFSDDAENRFQCGLIGLVEPARLPRTLETELFALAPGEVSEVVETEFGFHLIKRDGR
;
A
#
# COMPACT_ATOMS: atom_id res chain seq x y z
N MET A 1 43.57 37.98 10.20
CA MET A 1 43.84 37.42 8.85
C MET A 1 45.32 37.02 8.77
N THR A 2 45.68 36.11 7.86
CA THR A 2 46.93 35.29 7.88
C THR A 2 46.93 34.28 9.05
N ALA A 3 47.63 33.13 9.00
CA ALA A 3 48.66 32.66 8.05
C ALA A 3 48.22 31.45 7.18
N ARG A 4 49.18 30.76 6.53
CA ARG A 4 49.00 29.84 5.38
C ARG A 4 49.92 28.61 5.47
N ARG A 5 49.40 27.45 5.01
CA ARG A 5 50.09 26.30 4.35
C ARG A 5 51.21 25.53 5.09
N PHE A 6 51.09 24.21 5.09
CA PHE A 6 52.02 23.16 4.57
C PHE A 6 51.32 21.80 4.87
N ALA A 7 51.01 20.86 3.97
CA ALA A 7 51.61 20.33 2.73
C ALA A 7 52.71 19.27 2.95
N LEU A 8 52.38 17.98 2.75
CA LEU A 8 53.22 17.03 2.00
C LEU A 8 52.41 15.85 1.44
N LEU A 9 53.03 15.12 0.51
CA LEU A 9 52.53 13.96 -0.23
C LEU A 9 53.56 12.82 -0.07
N VAL A 10 53.13 11.56 0.00
CA VAL A 10 54.02 10.39 -0.11
C VAL A 10 53.43 9.39 -1.11
N PHE A 11 54.30 8.80 -1.92
CA PHE A 11 53.99 7.90 -3.03
C PHE A 11 54.99 6.74 -2.99
N ALA A 12 54.55 5.50 -3.15
CA ALA A 12 55.45 4.34 -3.21
C ALA A 12 54.87 3.24 -4.11
N LEU A 13 55.72 2.62 -4.93
CA LEU A 13 55.37 1.61 -5.93
C LEU A 13 56.55 0.63 -6.08
N ALA A 14 56.29 -0.68 -6.06
CA ALA A 14 57.30 -1.73 -6.35
C ALA A 14 56.64 -3.04 -6.81
N VAL A 15 57.37 -3.86 -7.57
CA VAL A 15 56.91 -5.07 -8.30
C VAL A 15 58.09 -6.08 -8.39
N VAL A 16 57.83 -7.38 -8.70
CA VAL A 16 58.64 -8.35 -9.53
C VAL A 16 58.77 -9.78 -8.96
N GLY A 17 58.69 -10.80 -9.84
CA GLY A 17 59.02 -12.24 -9.63
C GLY A 17 57.81 -13.18 -9.76
N ALA A 18 57.61 -14.10 -10.73
CA ALA A 18 58.44 -14.97 -11.61
C ALA A 18 59.07 -16.20 -10.91
N ALA A 19 59.05 -17.45 -11.44
CA ALA A 19 58.31 -18.11 -12.55
C ALA A 19 58.37 -19.66 -12.36
N VAL A 20 57.77 -20.53 -13.21
CA VAL A 20 58.43 -21.37 -14.28
C VAL A 20 57.45 -22.52 -14.72
N SER A 21 57.79 -23.29 -15.78
CA SER A 21 57.23 -24.52 -16.41
C SER A 21 56.47 -25.57 -15.54
N GLY A 22 55.67 -26.50 -16.08
CA GLY A 22 55.25 -26.76 -17.49
C GLY A 22 55.56 -28.20 -18.00
N LEU A 23 54.53 -28.98 -18.39
CA LEU A 23 54.67 -30.26 -19.13
C LEU A 23 53.37 -30.63 -19.90
N LEU A 24 53.49 -31.41 -20.98
CA LEU A 24 52.38 -31.92 -21.80
C LEU A 24 52.45 -33.46 -21.93
N ARG A 25 51.30 -34.15 -21.86
CA ARG A 25 51.05 -35.37 -22.66
C ARG A 25 49.57 -35.76 -22.76
N GLN A 26 49.25 -36.37 -23.90
CA GLN A 26 47.99 -37.05 -24.22
C GLN A 26 48.05 -38.53 -23.73
N ARG A 27 47.05 -39.43 -23.83
CA ARG A 27 45.79 -39.46 -24.61
C ARG A 27 44.83 -40.59 -24.12
N ASP A 28 43.62 -40.62 -24.71
CA ASP A 28 42.68 -41.76 -24.92
C ASP A 28 41.94 -42.36 -23.68
N VAL A 29 40.71 -42.91 -23.73
CA VAL A 29 39.61 -42.97 -24.75
C VAL A 29 38.26 -43.35 -24.09
N ALA A 30 37.11 -43.01 -24.73
CA ALA A 30 35.71 -43.39 -24.38
C ALA A 30 35.17 -42.83 -23.04
N ASP A 31 33.85 -42.62 -22.83
CA ASP A 31 32.65 -43.22 -23.44
C ASP A 31 31.52 -42.18 -23.72
N THR A 32 30.45 -42.56 -24.41
CA THR A 32 29.33 -41.68 -24.81
C THR A 32 27.95 -42.29 -24.61
N PRO A 33 27.02 -41.54 -24.01
CA PRO A 33 25.62 -41.58 -24.43
C PRO A 33 25.03 -40.18 -24.75
N GLU A 34 24.26 -40.12 -25.83
CA GLU A 34 23.29 -39.04 -26.12
C GLU A 34 21.94 -39.31 -25.41
N PRO A 35 20.93 -38.42 -25.49
CA PRO A 35 21.00 -36.96 -25.47
C PRO A 35 20.17 -36.38 -24.29
N GLY A 36 20.66 -35.31 -23.66
CA GLY A 36 19.90 -34.60 -22.61
C GLY A 36 18.72 -33.83 -23.20
N GLY A 37 17.49 -34.31 -22.97
CA GLY A 37 16.28 -33.67 -23.46
C GLY A 37 15.73 -32.60 -22.51
N GLY A 38 15.51 -31.38 -23.03
CA GLY A 38 14.46 -30.48 -22.56
C GLY A 38 14.57 -29.94 -21.13
N ASP A 39 15.64 -29.21 -20.80
CA ASP A 39 15.51 -28.16 -19.79
C ASP A 39 14.61 -27.04 -20.37
N GLU A 40 13.32 -27.09 -20.07
CA GLU A 40 12.50 -25.88 -20.09
C GLU A 40 13.06 -24.93 -19.05
N ALA A 41 13.86 -23.95 -19.48
CA ALA A 41 14.41 -22.92 -18.63
C ALA A 41 13.27 -22.06 -18.07
N ALA A 42 12.74 -22.49 -16.92
CA ALA A 42 11.65 -21.85 -16.20
C ALA A 42 12.07 -20.43 -15.80
N THR A 43 11.71 -19.47 -16.65
CA THR A 43 12.04 -18.05 -16.46
C THR A 43 11.34 -17.57 -15.20
N ALA A 44 12.13 -17.35 -14.14
CA ALA A 44 11.63 -16.86 -12.86
C ALA A 44 10.86 -15.55 -13.06
N VAL A 45 9.53 -15.64 -12.97
CA VAL A 45 8.64 -14.49 -13.11
C VAL A 45 8.93 -13.52 -11.98
N ALA A 46 9.26 -12.27 -12.32
CA ALA A 46 9.62 -11.26 -11.32
C ALA A 46 8.51 -11.12 -10.26
N PRO A 47 8.85 -11.14 -8.95
CA PRO A 47 7.86 -11.07 -7.87
C PRO A 47 7.14 -9.71 -7.93
N GLY A 48 5.87 -9.75 -8.36
CA GLY A 48 5.10 -8.54 -8.73
C GLY A 48 4.23 -8.68 -9.99
N ARG A 49 4.03 -9.88 -10.55
CA ARG A 49 3.13 -10.11 -11.71
C ARG A 49 1.89 -10.96 -11.44
N GLU A 50 1.73 -11.47 -10.22
CA GLU A 50 0.53 -12.22 -9.79
C GLU A 50 -0.59 -11.31 -9.24
N GLU A 51 -0.22 -10.23 -8.53
CA GLU A 51 -1.16 -9.27 -7.95
C GLU A 51 -0.77 -7.82 -8.31
N ALA A 52 -1.79 -6.97 -8.49
CA ALA A 52 -1.64 -5.54 -8.68
C ALA A 52 -2.71 -4.77 -7.88
N ALA A 53 -2.29 -3.80 -7.07
CA ALA A 53 -3.22 -2.85 -6.46
C ALA A 53 -3.55 -1.74 -7.46
N ALA A 54 -4.80 -1.29 -7.48
CA ALA A 54 -5.27 -0.26 -8.41
C ALA A 54 -6.04 0.85 -7.70
N ALA A 55 -5.90 2.07 -8.21
CA ALA A 55 -6.90 3.12 -8.06
C ALA A 55 -7.35 3.61 -9.44
N HIS A 56 -8.56 4.16 -9.54
CA HIS A 56 -9.09 4.73 -10.78
C HIS A 56 -9.77 6.09 -10.61
N ILE A 57 -9.90 6.79 -11.74
CA ILE A 57 -10.82 7.91 -11.93
C ILE A 57 -11.73 7.53 -13.11
N LEU A 58 -13.04 7.52 -12.87
CA LEU A 58 -14.07 7.30 -13.89
C LEU A 58 -14.54 8.63 -14.46
N VAL A 59 -14.67 8.71 -15.79
CA VAL A 59 -15.17 9.88 -16.51
C VAL A 59 -16.25 9.43 -17.49
N ALA A 60 -17.47 9.28 -16.97
CA ALA A 60 -18.67 8.80 -17.67
C ALA A 60 -19.27 9.83 -18.66
N HIS A 61 -20.26 9.40 -19.45
CA HIS A 61 -21.08 10.21 -20.36
C HIS A 61 -22.53 9.67 -20.42
N ALA A 62 -23.43 10.37 -21.10
CA ALA A 62 -24.86 10.00 -21.18
C ALA A 62 -25.13 8.60 -21.79
N GLU A 63 -24.23 8.10 -22.64
CA GLU A 63 -24.33 6.74 -23.20
C GLU A 63 -23.75 5.65 -22.26
N SER A 64 -23.05 6.03 -21.19
CA SER A 64 -22.38 5.06 -20.30
C SER A 64 -23.36 4.15 -19.57
N ARG A 65 -22.95 2.91 -19.31
CA ARG A 65 -23.78 1.85 -18.70
C ARG A 65 -23.07 1.23 -17.48
N PRO A 66 -23.73 1.18 -16.30
CA PRO A 66 -24.92 1.94 -15.93
C PRO A 66 -24.67 3.45 -16.03
N LEU A 67 -25.72 4.24 -16.24
CA LEU A 67 -25.63 5.69 -16.26
C LEU A 67 -25.33 6.19 -14.85
N GLN A 68 -24.31 7.03 -14.69
CA GLN A 68 -23.92 7.55 -13.37
C GLN A 68 -24.79 8.76 -12.97
N PRO A 69 -25.14 8.93 -11.68
CA PRO A 69 -25.98 10.04 -11.23
C PRO A 69 -25.42 11.41 -11.63
N GLY A 70 -26.28 12.29 -12.15
CA GLY A 70 -25.91 13.65 -12.57
C GLY A 70 -25.12 13.75 -13.89
N VAL A 71 -24.76 12.65 -14.54
CA VAL A 71 -23.97 12.67 -15.78
C VAL A 71 -24.86 12.81 -17.01
N SER A 72 -24.89 14.01 -17.60
CA SER A 72 -25.63 14.32 -18.85
C SER A 72 -24.74 14.66 -20.05
N ARG A 73 -23.43 14.86 -19.83
CA ARG A 73 -22.45 15.27 -20.85
C ARG A 73 -22.23 14.22 -21.94
N SER A 74 -21.85 14.67 -23.13
CA SER A 74 -21.54 13.81 -24.28
C SER A 74 -20.24 13.03 -24.12
N ARG A 75 -20.09 11.98 -24.95
CA ARG A 75 -18.85 11.21 -25.11
C ARG A 75 -17.63 12.05 -25.48
N ALA A 76 -17.83 13.19 -26.16
CA ALA A 76 -16.74 14.11 -26.51
C ALA A 76 -16.28 14.93 -25.30
N GLU A 77 -17.20 15.59 -24.59
CA GLU A 77 -16.91 16.39 -23.39
C GLU A 77 -16.29 15.53 -22.27
N ALA A 78 -16.75 14.29 -22.12
CA ALA A 78 -16.16 13.32 -21.20
C ALA A 78 -14.70 12.99 -21.57
N ARG A 79 -14.40 12.80 -22.86
CA ARG A 79 -13.02 12.55 -23.34
C ARG A 79 -12.10 13.71 -23.01
N GLU A 80 -12.54 14.94 -23.27
CA GLU A 80 -11.76 16.14 -22.94
C GLU A 80 -11.58 16.30 -21.43
N ARG A 81 -12.63 16.09 -20.63
CA ARG A 81 -12.55 16.13 -19.17
C ARG A 81 -11.52 15.12 -18.67
N ALA A 82 -11.54 13.91 -19.19
CA ALA A 82 -10.59 12.87 -18.83
C ALA A 82 -9.16 13.19 -19.27
N ALA A 83 -8.95 13.77 -20.46
CA ALA A 83 -7.65 14.25 -20.90
C ALA A 83 -7.11 15.39 -20.02
N ARG A 84 -7.98 16.32 -19.57
CA ARG A 84 -7.61 17.35 -18.59
C ARG A 84 -7.20 16.74 -17.24
N ILE A 85 -7.92 15.74 -16.75
CA ILE A 85 -7.57 15.03 -15.50
C ILE A 85 -6.25 14.26 -15.65
N ALA A 86 -6.01 13.60 -16.80
CA ALA A 86 -4.75 12.93 -17.08
C ALA A 86 -3.55 13.90 -17.03
N ALA A 87 -3.72 15.13 -17.54
CA ALA A 87 -2.73 16.18 -17.43
C ALA A 87 -2.49 16.66 -15.98
N LEU A 88 -3.53 16.69 -15.13
CA LEU A 88 -3.39 16.98 -13.69
C LEU A 88 -2.62 15.88 -12.94
N VAL A 89 -2.88 14.60 -13.27
CA VAL A 89 -2.13 13.45 -12.71
C VAL A 89 -0.67 13.50 -13.17
N GLN A 90 -0.43 13.67 -14.47
CA GLN A 90 0.93 13.76 -15.03
C GLN A 90 1.72 14.95 -14.45
N GLY A 91 1.06 16.09 -14.29
CA GLY A 91 1.63 17.31 -13.69
C GLY A 91 1.74 17.26 -12.16
N LYS A 92 1.28 16.19 -11.51
CA LYS A 92 1.27 16.01 -10.05
C LYS A 92 0.59 17.17 -9.31
N ALA A 93 -0.53 17.67 -9.85
CA ALA A 93 -1.30 18.79 -9.30
C ALA A 93 -2.00 18.47 -7.96
N GLY A 94 -2.02 17.20 -7.59
CA GLY A 94 -2.47 16.64 -6.31
C GLY A 94 -2.13 15.15 -6.27
N SER A 95 -2.43 14.46 -5.16
CA SER A 95 -2.39 13.00 -5.15
C SER A 95 -3.50 12.40 -6.02
N PHE A 96 -3.31 11.17 -6.48
CA PHE A 96 -4.31 10.48 -7.30
C PHE A 96 -5.65 10.29 -6.55
N GLU A 97 -5.62 10.12 -5.22
CA GLU A 97 -6.84 10.05 -4.41
C GLU A 97 -7.63 11.36 -4.35
N GLU A 98 -6.93 12.51 -4.28
CA GLU A 98 -7.57 13.83 -4.27
C GLU A 98 -8.20 14.12 -5.62
N LEU A 99 -7.47 13.83 -6.71
CA LEU A 99 -7.97 13.96 -8.07
C LEU A 99 -9.14 12.98 -8.34
N ALA A 100 -9.12 11.78 -7.74
CA ALA A 100 -10.26 10.87 -7.77
C ALA A 100 -11.48 11.49 -7.06
N ARG A 101 -11.35 11.86 -5.78
CA ARG A 101 -12.44 12.50 -5.00
C ARG A 101 -13.01 13.75 -5.68
N GLN A 102 -12.17 14.54 -6.35
CA GLN A 102 -12.60 15.78 -6.98
C GLN A 102 -13.27 15.58 -8.36
N TYR A 103 -12.90 14.54 -9.12
CA TYR A 103 -13.26 14.46 -10.54
C TYR A 103 -13.92 13.17 -11.03
N SER A 104 -13.86 12.07 -10.26
CA SER A 104 -14.44 10.77 -10.63
C SER A 104 -15.97 10.80 -10.54
N ASP A 105 -16.67 10.22 -11.53
CA ASP A 105 -18.12 9.93 -11.40
C ASP A 105 -18.41 8.49 -10.95
N ASP A 106 -17.43 7.75 -10.40
CA ASP A 106 -17.71 6.46 -9.75
C ASP A 106 -18.33 6.68 -8.36
N PRO A 107 -19.55 6.16 -8.08
CA PRO A 107 -20.28 6.44 -6.84
C PRO A 107 -19.62 5.85 -5.57
N ASN A 108 -18.56 5.06 -5.72
CA ASN A 108 -17.78 4.57 -4.58
C ASN A 108 -16.70 5.56 -4.10
N VAL A 109 -16.42 6.63 -4.85
CA VAL A 109 -15.28 7.53 -4.61
C VAL A 109 -15.31 8.21 -3.25
N GLU A 110 -16.49 8.52 -2.72
CA GLU A 110 -16.64 9.04 -1.34
C GLU A 110 -16.15 8.05 -0.27
N ARG A 111 -16.23 6.74 -0.54
CA ARG A 111 -15.84 5.67 0.37
C ARG A 111 -14.40 5.21 0.17
N ASN A 112 -13.95 5.06 -1.08
CA ASN A 112 -12.64 4.48 -1.42
C ASN A 112 -11.62 5.49 -1.97
N SER A 113 -12.03 6.72 -2.30
CA SER A 113 -11.21 7.74 -2.99
C SER A 113 -10.53 7.22 -4.24
N GLY A 114 -11.24 6.40 -5.01
CA GLY A 114 -10.76 5.77 -6.23
C GLY A 114 -10.03 4.45 -6.03
N TYR A 115 -9.71 4.02 -4.80
CA TYR A 115 -9.06 2.72 -4.56
C TYR A 115 -9.96 1.55 -4.95
N LEU A 116 -9.55 0.76 -5.94
CA LEU A 116 -10.33 -0.36 -6.47
C LEU A 116 -10.11 -1.67 -5.71
N GLY A 117 -8.94 -1.85 -5.09
CA GLY A 117 -8.54 -3.09 -4.43
C GLY A 117 -7.21 -3.65 -4.94
N ILE A 118 -6.91 -4.88 -4.54
CA ILE A 118 -5.83 -5.71 -5.08
C ILE A 118 -6.47 -6.79 -5.97
N PHE A 119 -5.99 -6.87 -7.21
CA PHE A 119 -6.49 -7.80 -8.23
C PHE A 119 -5.43 -8.82 -8.58
N LYS A 120 -5.88 -10.05 -8.83
CA LYS A 120 -5.15 -11.06 -9.61
C LYS A 120 -5.51 -10.93 -11.09
N ARG A 121 -4.85 -11.72 -11.93
CA ARG A 121 -5.27 -11.89 -13.33
C ARG A 121 -6.65 -12.53 -13.43
N ASP A 122 -7.32 -12.29 -14.55
CA ASP A 122 -8.69 -12.73 -14.86
C ASP A 122 -9.75 -12.18 -13.88
N GLN A 123 -9.47 -11.05 -13.21
CA GLN A 123 -10.38 -10.39 -12.26
C GLN A 123 -10.85 -9.00 -12.71
N LEU A 124 -10.28 -8.45 -13.77
CA LEU A 124 -10.69 -7.17 -14.35
C LEU A 124 -11.12 -7.33 -15.83
N PRO A 125 -11.95 -6.42 -16.36
CA PRO A 125 -12.16 -6.35 -17.80
C PRO A 125 -10.82 -6.18 -18.52
N LEU A 126 -10.57 -6.95 -19.57
CA LEU A 126 -9.25 -7.05 -20.23
C LEU A 126 -8.64 -5.69 -20.62
N ALA A 127 -9.48 -4.73 -21.03
CA ALA A 127 -9.08 -3.36 -21.37
C ALA A 127 -8.48 -2.56 -20.19
N LEU A 128 -8.79 -2.96 -18.94
CA LEU A 128 -8.24 -2.39 -17.71
C LEU A 128 -7.15 -3.29 -17.11
N GLU A 129 -7.26 -4.61 -17.27
CA GLU A 129 -6.33 -5.58 -16.70
C GLU A 129 -4.93 -5.51 -17.34
N VAL A 130 -4.87 -5.56 -18.68
CA VAL A 130 -3.61 -5.49 -19.44
C VAL A 130 -2.77 -4.27 -19.03
N PRO A 131 -3.29 -3.02 -19.10
CA PRO A 131 -2.50 -1.86 -18.66
C PRO A 131 -2.18 -1.90 -17.16
N LEU A 132 -3.05 -2.40 -16.28
CA LEU A 132 -2.75 -2.45 -14.84
C LEU A 132 -1.53 -3.33 -14.52
N PHE A 133 -1.42 -4.51 -15.15
CA PHE A 133 -0.32 -5.44 -14.88
C PHE A 133 0.99 -5.08 -15.59
N ASP A 134 0.92 -4.36 -16.71
CA ASP A 134 2.08 -3.89 -17.47
C ASP A 134 2.66 -2.56 -16.95
N LEU A 135 1.86 -1.75 -16.23
CA LEU A 135 2.34 -0.53 -15.56
C LEU A 135 3.37 -0.82 -14.46
N GLU A 136 4.31 0.09 -14.28
CA GLU A 136 5.11 0.19 -13.05
C GLU A 136 4.29 0.80 -11.91
N VAL A 137 4.66 0.50 -10.65
CA VAL A 137 4.02 1.11 -9.47
C VAL A 137 4.21 2.64 -9.48
N GLY A 138 3.14 3.38 -9.20
CA GLY A 138 3.10 4.85 -9.25
C GLY A 138 2.82 5.43 -10.64
N HIS A 139 2.82 4.61 -11.69
CA HIS A 139 2.43 5.04 -13.04
C HIS A 139 0.94 4.77 -13.30
N PHE A 140 0.39 5.47 -14.30
CA PHE A 140 -1.00 5.35 -14.72
C PHE A 140 -1.11 5.16 -16.25
N ASN A 141 -2.22 4.59 -16.71
CA ASN A 141 -2.41 4.23 -18.11
C ASN A 141 -2.69 5.45 -19.02
N PRO A 142 -2.41 5.34 -20.33
CA PRO A 142 -3.09 6.14 -21.34
C PRO A 142 -4.61 5.98 -21.22
N LEU A 143 -5.38 7.01 -21.60
CA LEU A 143 -6.82 7.02 -21.40
C LEU A 143 -7.52 5.85 -22.11
N VAL A 144 -8.12 4.93 -21.33
CA VAL A 144 -8.91 3.80 -21.83
C VAL A 144 -10.39 4.17 -21.82
N GLU A 145 -11.15 3.64 -22.77
CA GLU A 145 -12.62 3.76 -22.83
C GLU A 145 -13.27 2.38 -22.65
N THR A 146 -14.38 2.32 -21.91
CA THR A 146 -15.26 1.15 -21.78
C THR A 146 -16.72 1.60 -21.85
N GLU A 147 -17.68 0.66 -21.76
CA GLU A 147 -19.11 1.00 -21.63
C GLU A 147 -19.42 1.91 -20.42
N ARG A 148 -18.57 1.93 -19.38
CA ARG A 148 -18.75 2.84 -18.22
C ARG A 148 -18.29 4.28 -18.50
N GLY A 149 -17.65 4.53 -19.64
CA GLY A 149 -17.00 5.80 -20.01
C GLY A 149 -15.48 5.66 -20.04
N TYR A 150 -14.78 6.79 -19.82
CA TYR A 150 -13.31 6.80 -19.84
C TYR A 150 -12.71 6.53 -18.46
N HIS A 151 -11.56 5.87 -18.43
CA HIS A 151 -10.86 5.46 -17.22
C HIS A 151 -9.39 5.89 -17.25
N LEU A 152 -8.95 6.46 -16.13
CA LEU A 152 -7.55 6.50 -15.74
C LEU A 152 -7.35 5.51 -14.60
N LEU A 153 -6.43 4.56 -14.73
CA LEU A 153 -6.01 3.62 -13.69
C LEU A 153 -4.56 3.88 -13.33
N MET A 154 -4.28 4.02 -12.04
CA MET A 154 -2.94 4.06 -11.49
C MET A 154 -2.62 2.73 -10.79
N ARG A 155 -1.46 2.16 -11.09
CA ARG A 155 -0.94 1.00 -10.36
C ARG A 155 -0.36 1.47 -9.03
N LEU A 156 -0.89 0.93 -7.94
CA LEU A 156 -0.46 1.24 -6.58
C LEU A 156 0.46 0.14 -6.02
N PRO A 157 1.25 0.43 -4.97
CA PRO A 157 1.91 -0.63 -4.21
C PRO A 157 0.86 -1.52 -3.53
N VAL A 158 1.05 -2.83 -3.57
CA VAL A 158 0.25 -3.78 -2.79
C VAL A 158 0.59 -3.57 -1.31
N ARG A 159 -0.33 -2.97 -0.55
CA ARG A 159 -0.21 -2.74 0.89
C ARG A 159 -1.18 -3.67 1.63
N ARG A 160 -0.64 -4.48 2.54
CA ARG A 160 -1.38 -5.33 3.48
C ARG A 160 -0.69 -5.30 4.84
N ALA A 161 -1.47 -5.32 5.91
CA ALA A 161 -0.96 -5.37 7.28
C ALA A 161 -1.93 -6.19 8.14
N VAL A 162 -1.43 -7.09 8.98
CA VAL A 162 -2.24 -7.63 10.07
C VAL A 162 -2.32 -6.56 11.15
N ALA A 163 -3.53 -6.19 11.55
CA ALA A 163 -3.78 -5.12 12.51
C ALA A 163 -4.42 -5.65 13.79
N ARG A 164 -4.07 -5.01 14.90
CA ARG A 164 -4.73 -5.14 16.21
C ARG A 164 -5.03 -3.75 16.73
N HIS A 165 -6.10 -3.55 17.51
CA HIS A 165 -6.35 -2.25 18.13
C HIS A 165 -6.83 -2.35 19.58
N ILE A 166 -6.84 -1.21 20.25
CA ILE A 166 -7.57 -0.97 21.49
C ILE A 166 -8.47 0.24 21.23
N LEU A 167 -9.77 -0.01 21.04
CA LEU A 167 -10.80 1.02 20.91
C LEU A 167 -11.31 1.45 22.30
N ILE A 168 -11.30 2.76 22.54
CA ILE A 168 -11.73 3.49 23.74
C ILE A 168 -12.79 4.53 23.31
N THR A 169 -14.05 4.12 23.27
CA THR A 169 -15.25 4.90 22.90
C THR A 169 -15.62 5.96 23.95
N TRP A 170 -16.64 6.78 23.70
CA TRP A 170 -17.36 7.55 24.74
C TRP A 170 -18.87 7.48 24.50
N ALA A 171 -19.69 7.95 25.45
CA ALA A 171 -21.17 7.81 25.43
C ALA A 171 -21.91 8.48 24.25
N GLY A 172 -21.19 9.15 23.35
CA GLY A 172 -21.70 9.75 22.12
C GLY A 172 -20.82 9.48 20.89
N ALA A 173 -19.93 8.48 20.96
CA ALA A 173 -19.19 8.01 19.79
C ALA A 173 -20.07 7.07 18.95
N ARG A 174 -19.80 7.00 17.64
CA ARG A 174 -20.55 6.14 16.72
C ARG A 174 -20.36 4.68 17.10
N GLY A 175 -21.46 3.97 17.37
CA GLY A 175 -21.42 2.56 17.76
C GLY A 175 -20.93 2.27 19.18
N ALA A 176 -20.81 3.28 20.05
CA ALA A 176 -20.42 3.09 21.45
C ALA A 176 -21.38 2.09 22.16
N PRO A 177 -20.86 1.05 22.86
CA PRO A 177 -21.71 0.08 23.54
C PRO A 177 -22.64 0.72 24.58
N ALA A 178 -23.88 0.21 24.67
CA ALA A 178 -24.95 0.81 25.48
C ALA A 178 -24.67 0.93 27.00
N GLY A 179 -23.60 0.31 27.52
CA GLY A 179 -23.12 0.48 28.89
C GLY A 179 -22.18 1.68 29.11
N VAL A 180 -21.61 2.28 28.05
CA VAL A 180 -20.62 3.35 28.15
C VAL A 180 -21.29 4.66 28.62
N ARG A 181 -20.77 5.25 29.69
CA ARG A 181 -21.28 6.51 30.29
C ARG A 181 -20.26 7.64 30.38
N ARG A 182 -18.98 7.33 30.13
CA ARG A 182 -17.87 8.28 30.22
C ARG A 182 -17.86 9.29 29.07
N SER A 183 -17.39 10.50 29.36
CA SER A 183 -17.27 11.60 28.40
C SER A 183 -16.10 11.40 27.44
N ARG A 184 -16.04 12.17 26.34
CA ARG A 184 -14.90 12.17 25.41
C ARG A 184 -13.58 12.43 26.15
N ALA A 185 -13.52 13.43 27.04
CA ALA A 185 -12.31 13.73 27.80
C ALA A 185 -11.88 12.59 28.76
N GLN A 186 -12.84 11.85 29.33
CA GLN A 186 -12.52 10.66 30.13
C GLN A 186 -12.01 9.50 29.26
N ALA A 187 -12.54 9.34 28.04
CA ALA A 187 -12.04 8.37 27.07
C ALA A 187 -10.62 8.73 26.59
N GLU A 188 -10.35 10.02 26.37
CA GLU A 188 -9.04 10.56 25.96
C GLU A 188 -7.97 10.31 27.04
N MET A 189 -8.29 10.55 28.31
CA MET A 189 -7.38 10.23 29.43
C MET A 189 -7.08 8.73 29.53
N ILE A 190 -8.08 7.85 29.38
CA ILE A 190 -7.88 6.40 29.39
C ILE A 190 -7.01 5.96 28.20
N ALA A 191 -7.25 6.51 27.01
CA ALA A 191 -6.44 6.19 25.83
C ALA A 191 -4.98 6.65 26.00
N ALA A 192 -4.74 7.81 26.62
CA ALA A 192 -3.40 8.28 26.96
C ALA A 192 -2.71 7.38 28.00
N GLU A 193 -3.42 6.93 29.05
CA GLU A 193 -2.92 5.97 30.05
C GLU A 193 -2.52 4.64 29.40
N VAL A 194 -3.38 4.07 28.55
CA VAL A 194 -3.11 2.84 27.80
C VAL A 194 -1.96 3.02 26.81
N SER A 195 -1.81 4.21 26.21
CA SER A 195 -0.69 4.53 25.31
C SER A 195 0.65 4.68 26.06
N ALA A 196 0.63 5.12 27.32
CA ALA A 196 1.81 5.08 28.17
C ALA A 196 2.21 3.63 28.53
N MET A 197 1.25 2.81 28.97
CA MET A 197 1.50 1.37 29.27
C MET A 197 1.97 0.59 28.03
N SER A 198 1.36 0.84 26.87
CA SER A 198 1.75 0.19 25.61
C SER A 198 3.14 0.60 25.12
N ARG A 199 3.69 1.73 25.61
CA ARG A 199 5.03 2.22 25.24
C ARG A 199 6.15 1.75 26.17
N THR A 200 5.87 1.33 27.41
CA THR A 200 6.88 0.66 28.24
C THR A 200 7.10 -0.79 27.80
N GLY A 201 6.06 -1.42 27.23
CA GLY A 201 6.09 -2.84 26.85
C GLY A 201 6.03 -3.80 28.04
N GLU A 202 5.83 -3.30 29.26
CA GLU A 202 5.75 -4.09 30.49
C GLU A 202 4.43 -4.89 30.59
N VAL A 203 3.38 -4.40 29.91
CA VAL A 203 2.06 -5.06 29.81
C VAL A 203 1.82 -5.42 28.35
N ASP A 204 1.49 -6.68 28.06
CA ASP A 204 1.27 -7.11 26.69
C ASP A 204 0.00 -6.47 26.08
N PHE A 205 0.06 -6.20 24.77
CA PHE A 205 -1.03 -5.58 24.02
C PHE A 205 -2.33 -6.41 24.07
N CYS A 206 -2.24 -7.74 24.21
CA CYS A 206 -3.41 -8.59 24.42
C CYS A 206 -4.10 -8.31 25.75
N GLU A 207 -3.31 -8.13 26.83
CA GLU A 207 -3.85 -7.84 28.16
C GLU A 207 -4.45 -6.42 28.20
N LEU A 208 -3.78 -5.44 27.58
CA LEU A 208 -4.31 -4.08 27.44
C LEU A 208 -5.63 -4.07 26.63
N ALA A 209 -5.70 -4.80 25.52
CA ALA A 209 -6.94 -4.93 24.75
C ALA A 209 -8.06 -5.61 25.57
N ALA A 210 -7.77 -6.74 26.21
CA ALA A 210 -8.73 -7.51 27.00
C ALA A 210 -9.23 -6.78 28.26
N ARG A 211 -8.41 -5.89 28.84
CA ARG A 211 -8.77 -5.03 29.98
C ARG A 211 -9.57 -3.81 29.55
N PHE A 212 -9.05 -3.02 28.61
CA PHE A 212 -9.50 -1.64 28.37
C PHE A 212 -10.43 -1.46 27.16
N SER A 213 -10.40 -2.32 26.14
CA SER A 213 -11.14 -2.02 24.91
C SER A 213 -12.64 -2.25 25.02
N ASP A 214 -13.44 -1.33 24.46
CA ASP A 214 -14.89 -1.50 24.31
C ASP A 214 -15.28 -2.35 23.08
N ASP A 215 -14.34 -2.70 22.19
CA ASP A 215 -14.61 -3.65 21.10
C ASP A 215 -14.84 -5.04 21.71
N ALA A 216 -16.11 -5.40 21.90
CA ALA A 216 -16.52 -6.67 22.49
C ALA A 216 -16.24 -7.89 21.59
N GLU A 217 -16.05 -7.70 20.28
CA GLU A 217 -15.79 -8.77 19.31
C GLU A 217 -14.29 -9.16 19.36
N ASN A 218 -13.41 -8.16 19.44
CA ASN A 218 -11.97 -8.34 19.24
C ASN A 218 -11.13 -8.20 20.52
N ARG A 219 -11.63 -7.60 21.62
CA ARG A 219 -10.85 -7.42 22.87
C ARG A 219 -10.23 -8.71 23.42
N PHE A 220 -10.97 -9.82 23.38
CA PHE A 220 -10.51 -11.12 23.86
C PHE A 220 -9.70 -11.91 22.81
N GLN A 221 -9.62 -11.41 21.58
CA GLN A 221 -8.76 -11.92 20.50
C GLN A 221 -7.44 -11.13 20.42
N CYS A 222 -7.00 -10.56 21.54
CA CYS A 222 -5.86 -9.64 21.61
C CYS A 222 -6.01 -8.43 20.66
N GLY A 223 -7.22 -7.87 20.58
CA GLY A 223 -7.56 -6.72 19.75
C GLY A 223 -7.53 -6.97 18.24
N LEU A 224 -7.46 -8.23 17.77
CA LEU A 224 -7.23 -8.58 16.37
C LEU A 224 -8.33 -8.07 15.42
N ILE A 225 -7.98 -7.15 14.52
CA ILE A 225 -8.81 -6.77 13.36
C ILE A 225 -8.60 -7.78 12.21
N GLY A 226 -7.40 -8.38 12.13
CA GLY A 226 -7.02 -9.29 11.06
C GLY A 226 -6.29 -8.58 9.92
N LEU A 227 -6.41 -9.11 8.70
CA LEU A 227 -5.71 -8.60 7.51
C LEU A 227 -6.41 -7.36 6.96
N VAL A 228 -5.74 -6.21 7.03
CA VAL A 228 -6.22 -4.92 6.53
C VAL A 228 -5.60 -4.62 5.16
N GLU A 229 -6.47 -4.20 4.23
CA GLU A 229 -6.14 -3.59 2.94
C GLU A 229 -6.57 -2.10 2.97
N PRO A 230 -6.09 -1.24 2.05
CA PRO A 230 -6.53 0.16 1.97
C PRO A 230 -8.05 0.34 1.74
N ALA A 231 -8.56 1.50 2.16
CA ALA A 231 -9.98 1.85 2.24
C ALA A 231 -10.83 0.84 3.03
N ARG A 232 -10.27 0.27 4.11
CA ARG A 232 -10.98 -0.61 5.07
C ARG A 232 -11.09 -0.01 6.46
N LEU A 233 -10.23 0.94 6.83
CA LEU A 233 -10.27 1.65 8.11
C LEU A 233 -10.57 3.15 7.90
N PRO A 234 -10.95 3.89 8.96
CA PRO A 234 -10.98 5.35 8.93
C PRO A 234 -9.64 5.93 8.47
N ARG A 235 -9.65 6.94 7.60
CA ARG A 235 -8.46 7.46 6.90
C ARG A 235 -7.27 7.78 7.80
N THR A 236 -7.50 8.35 8.98
CA THR A 236 -6.46 8.62 9.98
C THR A 236 -5.83 7.32 10.50
N LEU A 237 -6.66 6.41 11.01
CA LEU A 237 -6.26 5.11 11.55
C LEU A 237 -5.55 4.21 10.52
N GLU A 238 -5.97 4.29 9.26
CA GLU A 238 -5.36 3.58 8.13
C GLU A 238 -3.96 4.14 7.78
N THR A 239 -3.82 5.46 7.83
CA THR A 239 -2.55 6.15 7.56
C THR A 239 -1.49 5.76 8.60
N GLU A 240 -1.86 5.76 9.88
CA GLU A 240 -1.00 5.31 10.97
C GLU A 240 -0.62 3.83 10.83
N LEU A 241 -1.59 2.92 10.66
CA LEU A 241 -1.34 1.48 10.53
C LEU A 241 -0.30 1.13 9.46
N PHE A 242 -0.38 1.78 8.29
CA PHE A 242 0.53 1.52 7.18
C PHE A 242 1.79 2.41 7.19
N ALA A 243 1.98 3.26 8.21
CA ALA A 243 3.24 3.93 8.51
C ALA A 243 4.08 3.14 9.52
N LEU A 244 3.43 2.49 10.50
CA LEU A 244 4.07 1.65 11.54
C LEU A 244 4.97 0.55 10.96
N ALA A 245 6.08 0.27 11.65
CA ALA A 245 6.89 -0.93 11.46
C ALA A 245 6.16 -2.18 12.01
N PRO A 246 6.50 -3.40 11.53
CA PRO A 246 5.94 -4.64 12.08
C PRO A 246 6.22 -4.78 13.58
N GLY A 247 5.17 -4.96 14.39
CA GLY A 247 5.23 -5.02 15.85
C GLY A 247 5.02 -3.69 16.58
N GLU A 248 5.08 -2.55 15.88
CA GLU A 248 4.95 -1.21 16.44
C GLU A 248 3.49 -0.83 16.75
N VAL A 249 3.29 0.10 17.68
CA VAL A 249 1.98 0.63 18.12
C VAL A 249 1.94 2.14 17.90
N SER A 250 0.81 2.65 17.42
CA SER A 250 0.58 4.08 17.18
C SER A 250 0.48 4.91 18.47
N GLU A 251 0.60 6.23 18.28
CA GLU A 251 -0.01 7.21 19.19
C GLU A 251 -1.54 7.03 19.27
N VAL A 252 -2.21 7.80 20.14
CA VAL A 252 -3.67 7.79 20.23
C VAL A 252 -4.30 8.45 19.00
N VAL A 253 -5.11 7.71 18.25
CA VAL A 253 -5.82 8.17 17.04
C VAL A 253 -7.31 8.35 17.33
N GLU A 254 -7.84 9.55 17.16
CA GLU A 254 -9.30 9.77 17.22
C GLU A 254 -9.97 9.39 15.89
N THR A 255 -11.13 8.75 15.98
CA THR A 255 -12.09 8.56 14.89
C THR A 255 -13.52 8.82 15.39
N GLU A 256 -14.51 8.78 14.50
CA GLU A 256 -15.92 8.84 14.87
C GLU A 256 -16.38 7.72 15.83
N PHE A 257 -15.64 6.60 15.90
CA PHE A 257 -15.95 5.45 16.75
C PHE A 257 -15.36 5.56 18.16
N GLY A 258 -14.32 6.38 18.35
CA GLY A 258 -13.62 6.53 19.62
C GLY A 258 -12.15 6.90 19.45
N PHE A 259 -11.39 6.81 20.54
CA PHE A 259 -9.93 6.81 20.50
C PHE A 259 -9.41 5.41 20.27
N HIS A 260 -8.39 5.27 19.43
CA HIS A 260 -7.77 4.00 19.11
C HIS A 260 -6.27 4.06 19.39
N LEU A 261 -5.71 2.96 19.88
CA LEU A 261 -4.32 2.60 19.62
C LEU A 261 -4.36 1.50 18.56
N ILE A 262 -3.59 1.62 17.48
CA ILE A 262 -3.47 0.56 16.48
C ILE A 262 -2.05 0.00 16.45
N LYS A 263 -1.95 -1.33 16.45
CA LYS A 263 -0.71 -2.09 16.37
C LYS A 263 -0.65 -2.79 15.02
N ARG A 264 0.47 -2.63 14.32
CA ARG A 264 0.81 -3.50 13.18
C ARG A 264 1.41 -4.78 13.75
N ASP A 265 0.89 -5.95 13.41
CA ASP A 265 1.45 -7.20 13.94
C ASP A 265 2.87 -7.44 13.39
N GLY A 266 3.68 -8.15 14.19
CA GLY A 266 5.11 -8.38 13.94
C GLY A 266 5.45 -9.83 13.60
N ARG A 267 4.46 -10.60 13.15
CA ARG A 267 4.53 -12.04 12.85
C ARG A 267 3.86 -12.32 11.51
#